data_AF-A0A9J6NY94-F1
#
_entry.id   AF-A0A9J6NY94-F1
#
_cell.length_a   1.000
_cell.length_b   1.000
_cell.length_c   1.000
_cell.angle_alpha   90.00
_cell.angle_beta   90.00
_cell.angle_gamma   90.00
#
_symmetry.space_group_name_H-M   'P 1'
#
loop_
_entity.id
_entity.type
_entity.pdbx_description
1 polymer ?
#
loop_
_entity_poly.entity_id
_entity_poly.type
_entity_poly.pdbx_seq_one_letter_code
_entity_poly.pdbx_strand_id
1 'polypeptide(L)' 'MNKIKLHTISNLLFISAVIISIFSLGKTVYERSRLPEGVCPIDNNRSIMIIGMIMLFLYLVVSTVEGYIRKEN' A
#
# COMPACT_ATOMS: atom_id res chain seq x y z
N MET A 1 -13.29 21.45 -0.23
CA MET A 1 -12.43 20.61 0.63
C MET A 1 -11.11 21.36 0.84
N ASN A 2 -10.62 21.54 2.07
CA ASN A 2 -9.44 22.39 2.33
C ASN A 2 -8.16 21.72 1.78
N LYS A 3 -7.33 22.42 0.97
CA LYS A 3 -6.12 21.87 0.32
C LYS A 3 -5.17 21.22 1.34
N ILE A 4 -5.05 21.83 2.52
CA ILE A 4 -4.24 21.32 3.64
C ILE A 4 -4.73 19.94 4.12
N LYS A 5 -6.04 19.72 4.17
CA LYS A 5 -6.61 18.43 4.61
C LYS A 5 -6.36 17.32 3.58
N LEU A 6 -6.38 17.64 2.29
CA LEU A 6 -6.14 16.65 1.22
C LEU A 6 -4.70 16.12 1.27
N HIS A 7 -3.74 17.02 1.38
CA HIS A 7 -2.32 16.69 1.50
C HIS A 7 -2.05 15.81 2.73
N THR A 8 -2.65 16.13 3.88
CA THR A 8 -2.51 15.30 5.10
C THR A 8 -3.07 13.89 4.91
N ILE A 9 -4.22 13.75 4.24
CA ILE A 9 -4.83 12.43 3.96
C ILE A 9 -3.95 11.63 3.00
N SER A 10 -3.44 12.27 1.94
CA SER A 10 -2.52 11.65 0.97
C SER A 10 -1.26 11.11 1.65
N ASN A 11 -0.66 11.91 2.55
CA ASN A 11 0.53 11.50 3.29
C ASN A 11 0.27 10.33 4.25
N LEU A 12 -0.88 10.34 4.93
CA LEU A 12 -1.30 9.25 5.82
C LEU A 12 -1.54 7.95 5.02
N LEU A 13 -2.19 8.04 3.87
CA LEU A 13 -2.38 6.93 2.93
C LEU A 13 -1.05 6.36 2.46
N PHE A 14 -0.08 7.21 2.13
CA PHE A 14 1.25 6.78 1.72
C PHE A 14 1.98 6.03 2.84
N ILE A 15 2.05 6.62 4.03
CA ILE A 15 2.74 6.01 5.18
C ILE A 15 2.12 4.66 5.53
N SER A 16 0.78 4.57 5.59
CA SER A 16 0.08 3.32 5.86
C SER A 16 0.33 2.27 4.77
N ALA A 17 0.31 2.65 3.50
CA ALA A 17 0.62 1.75 2.39
C ALA A 17 2.05 1.20 2.47
N VAL A 18 3.04 2.03 2.83
CA VAL A 18 4.44 1.61 3.01
C VAL A 18 4.57 0.62 4.17
N ILE A 19 3.95 0.91 5.32
CA ILE A 19 4.00 0.02 6.49
C ILE A 19 3.39 -1.35 6.16
N ILE A 20 2.22 -1.37 5.52
CA ILE A 20 1.54 -2.61 5.13
C ILE A 20 2.38 -3.39 4.11
N SER A 21 3.02 -2.70 3.17
CA SER A 21 3.89 -3.33 2.17
C SER A 21 5.11 -3.99 2.82
N ILE A 22 5.78 -3.30 3.73
CA ILE A 22 6.92 -3.84 4.49
C ILE A 22 6.48 -5.05 5.32
N PHE A 23 5.35 -4.94 6.02
CA PHE A 23 4.80 -6.04 6.82
C PHE A 23 4.44 -7.25 5.95
N SER A 24 3.82 -7.03 4.79
CA SER A 24 3.49 -8.08 3.83
C SER A 24 4.73 -8.82 3.36
N LEU A 25 5.78 -8.08 2.98
CA LEU A 25 7.05 -8.67 2.54
C LEU A 25 7.74 -9.44 3.67
N GLY A 26 7.82 -8.85 4.87
CA GLY A 26 8.41 -9.49 6.04
C GLY A 26 7.70 -10.80 6.41
N LYS A 27 6.36 -10.80 6.39
CA LYS A 27 5.57 -12.00 6.62
C LYS A 27 5.79 -13.05 5.53
N THR A 28 5.86 -12.67 4.26
CA THR A 28 6.18 -13.61 3.18
C THR A 28 7.55 -14.26 3.36
N VAL A 29 8.57 -13.51 3.79
CA VAL A 29 9.91 -14.05 4.08
C VAL A 29 9.88 -14.99 5.29
N TYR A 30 9.14 -14.64 6.33
CA TYR A 30 8.97 -15.47 7.52
C TYR A 30 8.24 -16.79 7.24
N GLU A 31 7.18 -16.74 6.45
CA GLU A 31 6.45 -17.95 6.03
C GLU A 31 7.34 -18.83 5.15
N ARG A 32 8.12 -18.24 4.22
CA ARG A 32 9.03 -18.99 3.35
C ARG A 32 10.04 -19.85 4.11
N SER A 33 10.48 -19.46 5.31
CA SER A 33 11.42 -20.25 6.12
C SER A 33 10.76 -21.37 6.92
N ARG A 34 9.43 -21.44 6.95
CA ARG A 34 8.64 -22.44 7.68
C ARG A 34 7.86 -23.39 6.79
N LEU A 35 7.74 -23.06 5.51
CA LEU A 35 6.99 -23.86 4.56
C LEU A 35 7.90 -24.95 3.93
N PRO A 36 7.37 -26.17 3.73
CA PRO A 36 8.10 -27.25 3.06
C PRO A 36 8.48 -26.87 1.62
N GLU A 37 9.41 -27.61 1.02
CA GLU A 37 9.81 -27.38 -0.36
C GLU A 37 8.62 -27.60 -1.31
N GLY A 38 8.42 -26.68 -2.26
CA GLY A 38 7.40 -26.79 -3.30
C GLY A 38 6.08 -26.03 -3.06
N VAL A 39 5.91 -25.38 -1.91
CA VAL A 39 4.73 -24.52 -1.65
C VAL A 39 5.08 -23.03 -1.77
N CYS A 40 4.18 -22.24 -2.37
CA CYS A 40 4.40 -20.80 -2.53
C CYS A 40 3.98 -20.04 -1.24
N PRO A 41 4.89 -19.32 -0.57
CA PRO A 41 4.55 -18.55 0.64
C PRO A 41 3.55 -17.41 0.39
N ILE A 42 3.32 -17.08 -0.89
CA ILE A 42 2.33 -16.11 -1.33
C ILE A 42 0.89 -16.54 -1.04
N ASP A 43 0.58 -17.84 -1.06
CA ASP A 43 -0.79 -18.32 -0.93
C ASP A 43 -1.36 -18.04 0.45
N ASN A 44 -0.51 -18.17 1.48
CA ASN A 44 -0.88 -17.91 2.87
C ASN A 44 -0.94 -16.40 3.21
N ASN A 45 -0.46 -15.54 2.31
CA ASN A 45 -0.34 -14.10 2.54
C ASN A 45 -0.96 -13.24 1.43
N ARG A 46 -1.67 -13.87 0.49
CA ARG A 46 -2.22 -13.26 -0.72
C ARG A 46 -3.11 -12.07 -0.41
N SER A 47 -3.98 -12.19 0.60
CA SER A 47 -4.93 -11.15 1.01
C SER A 47 -4.22 -9.87 1.46
N ILE A 48 -3.16 -10.00 2.26
CA ILE A 48 -2.40 -8.84 2.77
C ILE A 48 -1.65 -8.15 1.62
N MET A 49 -1.11 -8.93 0.69
CA MET A 49 -0.44 -8.39 -0.49
C MET A 49 -1.42 -7.64 -1.41
N ILE A 50 -2.63 -8.17 -1.60
CA ILE A 50 -3.70 -7.50 -2.37
C ILE A 50 -4.10 -6.18 -1.70
N ILE A 51 -4.27 -6.17 -0.38
CA ILE A 51 -4.59 -4.94 0.37
C ILE A 51 -3.51 -3.89 0.18
N GLY A 52 -2.22 -4.27 0.25
CA GLY A 52 -1.10 -3.38 -0.02
C GLY A 52 -1.13 -2.78 -1.43
N MET A 53 -1.40 -3.62 -2.45
CA MET A 53 -1.54 -3.17 -3.84
C MET A 53 -2.71 -2.18 -4.03
N ILE A 54 -3.87 -2.47 -3.44
CA ILE A 54 -5.04 -1.59 -3.51
C ILE A 54 -4.75 -0.25 -2.82
N MET A 55 -4.10 -0.26 -1.66
CA MET A 55 -3.73 0.98 -0.97
C MET A 55 -2.75 1.83 -1.77
N LEU A 56 -1.74 1.23 -2.40
CA LEU A 56 -0.81 1.95 -3.28
C LEU A 56 -1.54 2.54 -4.49
N PHE A 57 -2.49 1.80 -5.08
CA PHE A 57 -3.30 2.30 -6.18
C PHE A 57 -4.18 3.48 -5.76
N LEU A 58 -4.85 3.38 -4.60
CA LEU A 58 -5.66 4.48 -4.05
C LEU A 58 -4.82 5.72 -3.74
N TYR A 59 -3.62 5.54 -3.17
CA TYR A 59 -2.68 6.63 -2.98
C TYR A 59 -2.34 7.33 -4.31
N LEU A 60 -2.03 6.57 -5.36
CA LEU A 60 -1.70 7.10 -6.67
C LEU A 60 -2.86 7.91 -7.28
N VAL A 61 -4.10 7.41 -7.16
CA VAL A 61 -5.30 8.13 -7.60
C VAL A 61 -5.46 9.44 -6.83
N VAL A 62 -5.40 9.40 -5.48
CA VAL A 62 -5.56 10.59 -4.63
C VAL A 62 -4.47 11.63 -4.93
N SER A 63 -3.23 11.19 -5.09
CA SER A 63 -2.09 12.06 -5.41
C SER A 63 -2.23 12.70 -6.80
N THR A 64 -2.71 11.94 -7.79
CA THR A 64 -2.94 12.45 -9.15
C THR A 64 -4.06 13.51 -9.16
N VAL A 65 -5.16 13.25 -8.43
CA VAL A 65 -6.27 14.20 -8.29
C VAL A 65 -5.83 15.47 -7.55
N GLU A 66 -5.06 15.35 -6.47
CA GLU A 66 -4.48 16.49 -5.76
C GLU A 66 -3.60 17.34 -6.69
N GLY A 67 -2.74 16.69 -7.49
CA GLY A 67 -1.90 17.37 -8.48
C GLY A 67 -2.70 18.12 -9.54
N TYR A 68 -3.81 17.54 -10.01
CA TYR A 68 -4.70 18.19 -10.97
C TYR A 68 -5.37 19.44 -10.40
N ILE A 69 -5.96 19.32 -9.21
CA ILE A 69 -6.63 20.44 -8.51
C ILE A 69 -5.66 21.58 -8.20
N ARG A 70 -4.38 21.27 -7.92
CA ARG A 70 -3.35 22.27 -7.65
C ARG A 70 -2.86 22.98 -8.91
N LYS A 71 -2.94 22.34 -10.08
CA LYS A 71 -2.55 22.93 -11.36
C LYS A 71 -3.62 23.87 -11.93
N GLU A 72 -4.89 23.63 -11.61
CA GLU A 72 -6.04 24.41 -12.08
C GLU A 72 -6.22 25.76 -11.33
N ASN A 73 -5.54 25.97 -10.21
CA ASN A 73 -5.74 27.12 -9.32
C ASN A 73 -4.43 27.62 -8.72
#